data_AF-A0A7C8B6G3-F1
#
_entry.id   AF-A0A7C8B6G3-F1
#
_cell.length_a   1.000
_cell.length_b   1.000
_cell.length_c   1.000
_cell.angle_alpha   90.00
_cell.angle_beta   90.00
_cell.angle_gamma   90.00
#
_symmetry.space_group_name_H-M   'P 1'
#
loop_
_entity.id
_entity.type
_entity.pdbx_description
1 polymer ?
#
loop_
_entity_poly.entity_id
_entity_poly.type
_entity_poly.pdbx_seq_one_letter_code
_entity_poly.pdbx_strand_id
1 'polypeptide(L)'
;MPVGDSWHIETFKRFCNPGFPPLPLLFDDTLSADLSPFRKFRHVVYHGYGFQIDWERMRDGLDVLDGVNTRLKLVLLNYLSSLK
;
A
#
# COMPACT_ATOMS: atom_id res chain seq x y z
N MET A 1 11.59 9.96 -10.46
CA MET A 1 10.45 9.23 -9.86
C MET A 1 10.31 7.89 -10.55
N PRO A 2 9.77 6.84 -9.91
CA PRO A 2 9.42 5.58 -10.58
C PRO A 2 8.56 5.82 -11.81
N VAL A 3 8.75 5.04 -12.88
CA VAL A 3 8.03 5.17 -14.16
C VAL A 3 7.52 3.80 -14.61
N GLY A 4 6.48 3.77 -15.45
CA GLY A 4 5.87 2.53 -15.96
C GLY A 4 4.86 1.88 -15.01
N ASP A 5 4.24 0.77 -15.39
CA ASP A 5 3.05 0.20 -14.73
C ASP A 5 3.25 -0.17 -13.25
N SER A 6 4.49 -0.43 -12.83
CA SER A 6 4.86 -0.80 -11.46
C SER A 6 5.25 0.39 -10.57
N TRP A 7 5.15 1.63 -11.06
CA TRP A 7 5.62 2.83 -10.35
C TRP A 7 5.07 2.97 -8.92
N HIS A 8 3.82 2.52 -8.70
CA HIS A 8 3.14 2.60 -7.41
C HIS A 8 3.73 1.62 -6.38
N ILE A 9 4.14 0.43 -6.82
CA ILE A 9 4.80 -0.57 -5.97
C ILE A 9 6.21 -0.07 -5.62
N GLU A 10 6.93 0.45 -6.60
CA GLU A 10 8.29 0.96 -6.41
C GLU A 10 8.32 2.17 -5.49
N THR A 11 7.35 3.09 -5.63
CA THR A 11 7.21 4.24 -4.71
C THR A 11 6.97 3.75 -3.29
N PHE A 12 6.06 2.79 -3.10
CA PHE A 12 5.76 2.24 -1.78
C PHE A 12 6.99 1.58 -1.14
N LYS A 13 7.74 0.78 -1.91
CA LYS A 13 8.93 0.08 -1.41
C LYS A 13 10.00 1.02 -0.86
N ARG A 14 10.08 2.26 -1.34
CA ARG A 14 11.06 3.24 -0.84
C ARG A 14 10.83 3.66 0.62
N PHE A 15 9.61 3.47 1.11
CA PHE A 15 9.23 3.70 2.51
C PHE A 15 9.26 2.42 3.37
N CYS A 16 9.70 1.30 2.79
CA CYS A 16 9.81 -0.01 3.45
C CYS A 16 11.28 -0.36 3.68
N ASN A 17 11.53 -1.48 4.36
CA ASN A 17 12.88 -2.03 4.54
C ASN A 17 13.29 -2.83 3.26
N PRO A 18 14.49 -2.63 2.69
CA PRO A 18 15.49 -1.60 3.01
C PRO A 18 15.06 -0.20 2.56
N GLY A 19 15.26 0.80 3.43
CA GLY A 19 14.86 2.19 3.19
C GLY A 19 15.62 2.86 2.05
N PHE A 20 15.06 3.94 1.49
CA PHE A 20 15.67 4.72 0.42
C PHE A 20 15.93 6.18 0.86
N PRO A 21 17.14 6.53 1.35
CA PRO A 21 17.46 7.90 1.75
C PRO A 21 17.22 8.89 0.60
N PRO A 22 16.68 10.10 0.86
CA PRO A 22 16.37 10.69 2.17
C PRO A 22 14.97 10.35 2.72
N LEU A 23 14.26 9.40 2.10
CA LEU A 23 12.89 9.08 2.51
C LEU A 23 12.88 8.32 3.85
N PRO A 24 11.88 8.57 4.70
CA PRO A 24 11.73 7.87 5.97
C PRO A 24 11.36 6.40 5.76
N LEU A 25 11.76 5.57 6.71
CA LEU A 25 11.26 4.21 6.84
C LEU A 25 9.92 4.27 7.61
N LEU A 26 8.81 4.08 6.92
CA LEU A 26 7.46 4.18 7.49
C LEU A 26 6.80 2.81 7.70
N PHE A 27 6.99 1.89 6.77
CA PHE A 27 6.29 0.61 6.76
C PHE A 27 7.26 -0.50 7.13
N ASP A 28 7.08 -1.09 8.31
CA ASP A 28 7.78 -2.31 8.69
C ASP A 28 7.33 -3.52 7.83
N ASP A 29 8.07 -4.63 7.92
CA ASP A 29 7.82 -5.81 7.09
C ASP A 29 6.40 -6.37 7.29
N THR A 30 5.86 -6.28 8.51
CA THR A 30 4.52 -6.72 8.86
C THR A 30 3.45 -5.82 8.20
N LEU A 31 3.51 -4.51 8.41
CA LEU A 31 2.56 -3.54 7.85
C LEU A 31 2.64 -3.52 6.31
N SER A 32 3.83 -3.69 5.75
CA SER A 32 4.04 -3.79 4.30
C SER A 32 3.34 -5.01 3.69
N ALA A 33 3.42 -6.17 4.36
CA ALA A 33 2.74 -7.38 3.99
C ALA A 33 1.21 -7.22 4.11
N ASP A 34 0.74 -6.67 5.23
CA ASP A 34 -0.68 -6.44 5.48
C ASP A 34 -1.31 -5.45 4.48
N LEU A 35 -0.53 -4.49 3.98
CA LEU A 35 -0.98 -3.53 2.95
C LEU A 35 -1.01 -4.14 1.53
N SER A 36 -0.50 -5.34 1.34
CA SER A 36 -0.37 -5.98 0.01
C SER A 36 -1.72 -6.24 -0.69
N PRO A 37 -2.75 -6.82 -0.03
CA PRO A 37 -4.05 -7.07 -0.67
C PRO A 37 -4.72 -5.78 -1.18
N PHE A 38 -4.66 -4.71 -0.39
CA PHE A 38 -5.26 -3.41 -0.73
C PHE A 38 -4.57 -2.72 -1.91
N ARG A 39 -3.25 -2.92 -2.09
CA ARG A 39 -2.50 -2.39 -3.24
C ARG A 39 -2.80 -3.15 -4.53
N LYS A 40 -3.06 -4.46 -4.42
CA LYS A 40 -3.35 -5.34 -5.56
C LYS A 40 -4.77 -5.18 -6.14
N PHE A 41 -5.64 -4.44 -5.44
CA PHE A 41 -7.02 -4.16 -5.86
C PHE A 41 -7.16 -3.35 -7.17
N ARG A 42 -6.04 -3.02 -7.84
CA ARG A 42 -6.02 -2.20 -9.07
C ARG A 42 -6.11 -2.99 -10.38
N HIS A 43 -6.12 -4.33 -10.34
CA HIS A 43 -6.16 -5.13 -11.55
C HIS A 43 -7.60 -5.48 -11.94
N VAL A 44 -8.28 -4.49 -12.50
CA VAL A 44 -9.56 -4.68 -13.18
C VAL A 44 -9.58 -3.78 -14.41
N VAL A 45 -9.01 -4.27 -15.51
CA VAL A 45 -9.19 -3.64 -16.83
C VAL A 45 -9.77 -4.68 -17.76
N TYR A 46 -10.86 -4.30 -18.40
CA TYR A 46 -11.67 -5.09 -19.32
C TYR A 46 -11.37 -4.66 -20.75
N HIS A 47 -11.57 -5.58 -21.69
CA HIS A 47 -11.77 -5.21 -23.09
C HIS A 47 -13.13 -4.51 -23.23
N GLY A 48 -13.14 -3.20 -23.52
CA GLY A 48 -14.21 -2.41 -24.17
C GLY A 48 -15.64 -2.35 -23.58
N TYR A 49 -16.11 -3.35 -22.82
CA TYR A 49 -17.54 -3.57 -22.53
C TYR A 49 -17.88 -4.00 -21.08
N GLY A 50 -17.00 -3.81 -20.11
CA GLY A 50 -17.32 -4.05 -18.70
C GLY A 50 -16.15 -3.75 -17.77
N PHE A 51 -16.22 -4.12 -16.49
CA PHE A 51 -15.10 -4.17 -15.54
C PHE A 51 -15.36 -5.36 -14.60
N GLN A 52 -14.41 -6.27 -14.39
CA GLN A 52 -14.58 -7.46 -13.55
C GLN A 52 -13.78 -7.27 -12.28
N ILE A 53 -14.46 -6.79 -11.24
CA ILE A 53 -13.79 -6.60 -9.96
C ILE A 53 -13.39 -7.98 -9.41
N ASP A 54 -12.09 -8.20 -9.24
CA ASP A 54 -11.55 -9.39 -8.58
C ASP A 54 -11.72 -9.23 -7.06
N TRP A 55 -12.98 -9.32 -6.62
CA TRP A 55 -13.39 -9.19 -5.21
C TRP A 55 -12.79 -10.27 -4.32
N GLU A 56 -12.44 -11.44 -4.88
CA GLU A 56 -11.80 -12.53 -4.14
C GLU A 56 -10.49 -12.07 -3.50
N ARG A 57 -9.70 -11.26 -4.19
CA ARG A 57 -8.43 -10.72 -3.66
C ARG A 57 -8.59 -9.74 -2.51
N MET A 58 -9.77 -9.14 -2.35
CA MET A 58 -10.07 -8.26 -1.23
C MET A 58 -10.53 -9.01 0.01
N ARG A 59 -11.06 -10.24 -0.15
CA ARG A 59 -11.64 -11.00 0.97
C ARG A 59 -10.67 -11.11 2.14
N ASP A 60 -9.43 -11.48 1.87
CA ASP A 60 -8.37 -11.62 2.88
C ASP A 60 -8.04 -10.30 3.59
N GLY A 61 -8.26 -9.16 2.92
CA GLY A 61 -8.04 -7.84 3.49
C GLY A 61 -9.20 -7.33 4.35
N LEU A 62 -10.42 -7.85 4.16
CA LEU A 62 -11.60 -7.35 4.87
C LEU A 62 -11.54 -7.63 6.37
N ASP A 63 -11.10 -8.82 6.76
CA ASP A 63 -11.03 -9.23 8.17
C ASP A 63 -10.04 -8.40 9.00
N VAL A 64 -9.04 -7.81 8.33
CA VAL A 64 -7.94 -7.06 8.98
C VAL A 64 -7.99 -5.57 8.69
N LEU A 65 -8.95 -5.09 7.89
CA LEU A 65 -9.00 -3.74 7.34
C LEU A 65 -8.86 -2.67 8.42
N ASP A 66 -9.65 -2.75 9.49
CA ASP A 66 -9.66 -1.74 10.54
C ASP A 66 -8.34 -1.67 11.30
N GLY A 67 -7.74 -2.84 11.59
CA GLY A 67 -6.44 -2.92 12.24
C GLY A 67 -5.32 -2.34 11.39
N VAL A 68 -5.29 -2.70 10.10
CA VAL A 68 -4.29 -2.20 9.14
C VAL A 68 -4.44 -0.70 8.92
N ASN A 69 -5.66 -0.21 8.76
CA ASN A 69 -5.96 1.21 8.58
C ASN A 69 -5.57 2.03 9.82
N THR A 70 -5.83 1.52 11.01
CA THR A 70 -5.45 2.17 12.27
C THR A 70 -3.93 2.30 12.39
N ARG A 71 -3.18 1.22 12.12
CA ARG A 71 -1.71 1.22 12.11
C ARG A 71 -1.15 2.18 11.07
N LEU A 72 -1.70 2.16 9.85
CA LEU A 72 -1.32 3.08 8.78
C LEU A 72 -1.48 4.55 9.20
N LYS A 73 -2.65 4.92 9.74
CA LYS A 73 -2.90 6.28 10.21
C LYS A 73 -1.92 6.70 11.29
N LEU A 74 -1.67 5.82 12.26
CA LEU A 74 -0.75 6.09 13.36
C LEU A 74 0.67 6.36 12.85
N VAL A 75 1.19 5.53 11.96
CA VAL A 75 2.52 5.71 11.35
C VAL A 75 2.62 7.07 10.63
N LEU A 76 1.61 7.39 9.81
CA LEU A 76 1.61 8.64 9.05
C LEU A 76 1.50 9.87 9.96
N LEU A 77 0.63 9.82 10.97
CA LEU A 77 0.47 10.92 11.92
C LEU A 77 1.72 11.13 12.78
N ASN A 78 2.38 10.05 13.21
CA ASN A 78 3.65 10.14 13.93
C ASN A 78 4.73 10.80 13.08
N TYR A 79 4.86 10.38 11.82
CA TYR A 79 5.80 10.99 10.90
C TYR A 79 5.49 12.48 10.65
N LEU A 80 4.24 12.82 10.33
CA LEU A 80 3.83 14.21 10.12
C LEU A 80 4.07 15.09 11.36
N SER A 81 3.92 14.52 12.55
CA SER A 81 4.21 15.22 13.81
C SER A 81 5.71 15.44 14.01
N SER A 82 6.57 14.54 13.51
CA SER A 82 8.03 14.70 13.56
C SER A 82 8.61 15.74 12.59
N LEU A 83 7.79 16.18 11.61
CA LEU A 83 8.17 17.22 10.65
C LEU A 83 7.86 18.64 11.14
N LYS A 84 7.14 18.79 12.26
CA LYS A 84 6.86 20.07 12.92
C LYS A 84 7.99 20.42 13.88
#